data_AF-A0A397U3K5-F1
#
_entry.id   AF-A0A397U3K5-F1
#
_cell.length_a   1.000
_cell.length_b   1.000
_cell.length_c   1.000
_cell.angle_alpha   90.00
_cell.angle_beta   90.00
_cell.angle_gamma   90.00
#
_symmetry.space_group_name_H-M   'P 1'
#
loop_
_entity.id
_entity.type
_entity.pdbx_description
1 polymer ?
#
loop_
_entity_poly.entity_id
_entity_poly.type
_entity_poly.pdbx_seq_one_letter_code
_entity_poly.pdbx_strand_id
1 'polypeptide(L)' 'KKLQFSSNILVHQTWTRDDYDRRGDQSTCNKLTPLLAQRIKQELNEFKLIEMQVHEDSK' A
#
# COMPACT_ATOMS: atom_id res chain seq x y z
N LYS A 1 21.12 22.09 20.74
CA LYS A 1 19.69 22.49 20.59
C LYS A 1 18.87 21.23 20.38
N LYS A 2 17.79 21.02 21.14
CA LYS A 2 16.88 19.87 20.97
C LYS A 2 15.75 20.28 20.02
N LEU A 3 15.26 19.35 19.21
CA LEU A 3 14.07 19.56 18.38
C LEU A 3 12.88 19.95 19.27
N GLN A 4 12.16 21.00 18.92
CA GLN A 4 10.92 21.42 19.59
C GLN A 4 9.82 21.49 18.54
N PHE A 5 8.67 20.89 18.84
CA PHE A 5 7.49 20.93 17.99
C PHE A 5 6.61 22.12 18.36
N SER A 6 5.99 22.74 17.35
CA SER A 6 4.99 23.79 17.57
C SER A 6 3.75 23.20 18.25
N SER A 7 3.26 23.89 19.28
CA SER A 7 1.97 23.58 19.93
C SER A 7 0.77 24.03 19.11
N ASN A 8 0.98 24.90 18.12
CA ASN A 8 -0.08 25.42 17.27
C ASN A 8 -0.35 24.44 16.13
N ILE A 9 -1.57 23.92 16.07
CA ILE A 9 -2.06 23.06 15.00
C ILE A 9 -2.80 23.92 13.98
N LEU A 10 -2.34 23.93 12.74
CA LEU A 10 -3.02 24.60 11.62
C LEU A 10 -3.84 23.56 10.86
N VAL A 11 -5.13 23.85 10.67
CA VAL A 11 -6.05 23.01 9.89
C VAL A 11 -6.60 23.84 8.74
N HIS A 12 -6.38 23.38 7.51
CA HIS A 12 -6.92 23.98 6.29
C HIS A 12 -8.16 23.22 5.83
N GLN A 13 -9.08 23.92 5.15
CA GLN A 13 -10.26 23.29 4.57
C GLN A 13 -9.87 22.44 3.36
N THR A 14 -10.46 21.26 3.25
CA THR A 14 -10.31 20.33 2.13
C THR A 14 -11.67 19.76 1.77
N TRP A 15 -11.79 19.08 0.62
CA TRP A 15 -13.02 18.40 0.22
C TRP A 15 -13.50 17.40 1.28
N THR A 16 -14.76 17.57 1.67
CA THR A 16 -15.48 16.71 2.61
C THR A 16 -15.91 15.40 1.93
N ARG A 17 -16.49 14.48 2.69
CA ARG A 17 -17.09 13.25 2.12
C ARG A 17 -18.30 13.57 1.23
N ASP A 18 -19.00 14.67 1.51
CA ASP A 18 -20.18 15.08 0.75
C ASP A 18 -19.78 15.75 -0.58
N ASP A 19 -18.59 16.35 -0.64
CA ASP A 19 -18.05 16.96 -1.85
C ASP A 19 -17.61 15.92 -2.88
N TYR A 20 -17.18 14.72 -2.44
CA TYR A 20 -16.88 13.59 -3.32
C TYR A 20 -16.79 12.26 -2.58
N ASP A 21 -17.22 11.19 -3.27
CA ASP A 21 -17.15 9.83 -2.75
C ASP A 21 -15.72 9.28 -2.87
N ARG A 22 -15.11 8.97 -1.72
CA ARG A 22 -13.78 8.35 -1.62
C ARG A 22 -13.83 6.83 -1.50
N ARG A 23 -15.01 6.22 -1.55
CA ARG A 23 -15.15 4.76 -1.46
C ARG A 23 -14.62 4.14 -2.75
N GLY A 24 -13.62 3.28 -2.62
CA GLY A 24 -13.22 2.39 -3.70
C GLY A 24 -14.14 1.18 -3.81
N ASP A 25 -13.98 0.42 -4.87
CA ASP A 25 -14.61 -0.89 -5.00
C ASP A 25 -14.11 -1.87 -3.94
N GLN A 26 -14.83 -2.98 -3.77
CA GLN A 26 -14.39 -4.07 -2.90
C GLN A 26 -12.96 -4.49 -3.25
N SER A 27 -12.09 -4.51 -2.24
CA SER A 27 -10.68 -4.86 -2.41
C SER A 27 -10.50 -6.21 -3.10
N THR A 28 -9.57 -6.28 -4.05
CA THR A 28 -9.27 -7.50 -4.81
C THR A 28 -8.93 -8.68 -3.90
N CYS A 29 -8.29 -8.42 -2.75
CA CYS A 29 -7.96 -9.47 -1.77
C CYS A 29 -9.20 -10.21 -1.24
N ASN A 30 -10.36 -9.54 -1.16
CA ASN A 30 -11.60 -10.17 -0.71
C ASN A 30 -12.20 -11.13 -1.75
N LYS A 31 -11.74 -11.07 -3.00
CA LYS A 31 -12.20 -11.92 -4.12
C LYS A 31 -11.23 -13.06 -4.42
N LEU A 32 -10.21 -13.26 -3.59
CA LEU A 32 -9.21 -14.30 -3.80
C LEU A 32 -9.80 -15.69 -3.57
N THR A 33 -9.88 -16.48 -4.64
CA THR A 33 -10.08 -17.92 -4.54
C THR A 33 -8.75 -18.61 -4.20
N PRO A 34 -8.77 -19.81 -3.60
CA PRO A 34 -7.53 -20.56 -3.32
C PRO A 34 -6.65 -20.75 -4.56
N LEU A 35 -7.26 -21.03 -5.72
CA LEU A 35 -6.57 -21.19 -6.99
C LEU A 35 -5.91 -19.88 -7.45
N LEU A 36 -6.62 -18.74 -7.36
CA LEU A 36 -6.08 -17.44 -7.74
C LEU A 36 -4.92 -17.03 -6.83
N ALA A 37 -5.04 -17.26 -5.52
CA ALA A 37 -3.97 -17.00 -4.57
C ALA A 37 -2.72 -17.84 -4.87
N GLN A 38 -2.89 -19.11 -5.25
CA GLN A 38 -1.76 -19.96 -5.67
C GLN A 38 -1.06 -19.42 -6.91
N ARG A 39 -1.82 -18.96 -7.92
CA ARG A 39 -1.24 -18.36 -9.13
C ARG A 39 -0.45 -17.09 -8.83
N ILE A 40 -1.03 -16.18 -8.05
CA ILE A 40 -0.36 -14.93 -7.62
C ILE A 40 0.93 -15.25 -6.86
N LYS A 41 0.92 -16.28 -5.99
CA LYS A 41 2.11 -16.71 -5.27
C LYS A 41 3.22 -17.20 -6.22
N GLN A 42 2.86 -17.99 -7.23
CA GLN A 42 3.82 -18.49 -8.21
C GLN A 42 4.45 -17.35 -9.00
N GLU A 43 3.62 -16.44 -9.52
CA GLU A 43 4.06 -15.25 -10.27
C GLU A 43 4.98 -14.36 -9.42
N LEU A 44 4.61 -14.08 -8.17
CA LEU A 44 5.45 -13.26 -7.29
C LEU A 44 6.77 -13.95 -6.93
N ASN A 45 6.78 -15.27 -6.75
CA ASN A 45 8.02 -15.98 -6.48
C ASN A 45 8.97 -15.93 -7.67
N GLU A 46 8.45 -16.11 -8.89
CA GLU A 46 9.24 -16.00 -10.12
C GLU A 46 9.83 -14.60 -10.27
N PHE A 47 9.00 -13.56 -10.13
CA PHE A 47 9.44 -12.18 -10.17
C PHE A 47 10.53 -11.89 -9.14
N LYS A 48 10.33 -12.31 -7.88
CA LYS A 48 11.29 -12.07 -6.79
C LYS A 48 12.64 -12.74 -7.00
N LEU A 49 12.65 -13.90 -7.67
CA LEU A 49 13.85 -14.70 -7.84
C LEU A 49 14.66 -14.30 -9.09
N ILE A 50 13.98 -13.94 -10.18
CA ILE A 50 14.61 -13.77 -11.49
C ILE A 50 14.77 -12.29 -11.86
N GLU A 51 13.77 -11.46 -11.53
CA GLU A 51 13.69 -10.08 -12.02
C GLU A 51 14.00 -9.04 -10.94
N MET A 52 13.58 -9.30 -9.70
CA MET A 52 13.71 -8.33 -8.62
C MET A 52 15.17 -8.21 -8.19
N GLN A 53 15.79 -7.07 -8.49
CA GLN A 53 17.11 -6.76 -7.98
C GLN A 53 17.05 -6.57 -6.47
N VAL A 54 17.74 -7.44 -5.76
CA VAL A 54 17.92 -7.36 -4.31
C VAL A 54 19.41 -7.27 -4.05
N HIS A 55 19.81 -6.30 -3.23
CA HIS A 55 21.20 -6.18 -2.78
C HIS A 55 21.62 -7.47 -2.06
N GLU A 56 22.85 -7.96 -2.28
CA GLU A 56 23.30 -9.26 -1.73
C GLU A 56 23.13 -9.36 -0.21
N ASP A 57 23.42 -8.28 0.54
CA ASP A 57 23.26 -8.23 2.00
C ASP A 57 21.79 -8.27 2.48
N SER A 58 20.83 -8.17 1.56
CA SER A 58 19.40 -8.14 1.84
C SER A 58 18.63 -9.25 1.12
N LYS A 59 19.33 -10.22 0.51
CA LYS A 59 18.71 -11.40 -0.13
C LYS A 59 18.22 -12.43 0.88
#